data_AF-A0A1Q3QX02-F1
#
_entry.id   AF-A0A1Q3QX02-F1
#
_cell.length_a   1.000
_cell.length_b   1.000
_cell.length_c   1.000
_cell.angle_alpha   90.00
_cell.angle_beta   90.00
_cell.angle_gamma   90.00
#
_symmetry.space_group_name_H-M   'P 1'
#
loop_
_entity.id
_entity.type
_entity.pdbx_description
1 polymer ?
#
loop_
_entity_poly.entity_id
_entity_poly.type
_entity_poly.pdbx_seq_one_letter_code
_entity_poly.pdbx_strand_id
1 'polypeptide(L)'
;MADLIRDTGAAARAADALLRGVGGRAVILRLPAPAGIGDAEQLGLAVPEFQDIELAPVVMRSAQGAQGKAPRRELLVSATAVAALAGSLGYGAAEAVFGAAFGVLVDGVLLSIESTAADETAGSPYLYRLSLRVPATEQI
;
A
#
# COMPACT_ATOMS: atom_id res chain seq x y z
N MET A 1 3.77 14.54 -34.30
CA MET A 1 2.67 14.54 -33.31
C MET A 1 2.36 13.11 -32.83
N ALA A 2 3.38 12.33 -32.45
CA ALA A 2 3.22 10.94 -31.97
C ALA A 2 3.90 10.69 -30.60
N ASP A 3 4.70 11.65 -30.12
CA ASP A 3 5.44 11.57 -28.86
C ASP A 3 4.58 11.79 -27.61
N LEU A 4 3.34 12.27 -27.79
CA LEU A 4 2.42 12.49 -26.67
C LEU A 4 1.82 11.19 -26.11
N ILE A 5 2.06 10.04 -26.76
CA ILE A 5 1.36 8.77 -26.50
C ILE A 5 2.16 7.82 -25.57
N ARG A 6 3.40 8.14 -25.14
CA ARG A 6 4.25 7.15 -24.42
C ARG A 6 5.01 7.61 -23.18
N ASP A 7 4.75 8.80 -22.62
CA ASP A 7 5.34 9.12 -21.32
C ASP A 7 4.48 8.52 -20.18
N THR A 8 4.64 7.22 -19.94
CA THR A 8 4.05 6.53 -18.77
C THR A 8 4.48 7.20 -17.46
N GLY A 9 5.67 7.83 -17.45
CA GLY A 9 6.16 8.63 -16.34
C GLY A 9 5.40 9.95 -16.14
N ALA A 10 4.77 10.52 -17.16
CA ALA A 10 3.94 11.72 -17.01
C ALA A 10 2.66 11.42 -16.21
N ALA A 11 2.01 10.28 -16.46
CA ALA A 11 0.82 9.88 -15.72
C ALA A 11 1.13 9.61 -14.24
N ALA A 12 2.23 8.89 -13.96
CA ALA A 12 2.67 8.65 -12.59
C ALA A 12 2.98 9.96 -11.85
N ARG A 13 3.70 10.90 -12.49
CA ARG A 13 3.98 12.23 -11.92
C ARG A 13 2.71 13.06 -11.72
N ALA A 14 1.77 13.02 -12.65
CA ALA A 14 0.50 13.71 -12.53
C ALA A 14 -0.34 13.16 -11.37
N ALA A 15 -0.43 11.84 -11.25
CA ALA A 15 -1.11 11.20 -10.12
C ALA A 15 -0.45 11.57 -8.78
N ASP A 16 0.88 11.56 -8.72
CA ASP A 16 1.65 11.94 -7.53
C ASP A 16 1.41 13.42 -7.12
N ALA A 17 1.32 14.32 -8.11
CA ALA A 17 0.97 15.73 -7.89
C ALA A 17 -0.49 15.90 -7.44
N LEU A 18 -1.44 15.18 -8.07
CA LEU A 18 -2.85 15.24 -7.72
C LEU A 18 -3.11 14.71 -6.31
N LEU A 19 -2.50 13.58 -5.94
CA LEU A 19 -2.60 13.03 -4.59
C LEU A 19 -2.14 14.05 -3.56
N ARG A 20 -0.98 14.72 -3.77
CA ARG A 20 -0.54 15.80 -2.87
C ARG A 20 -1.49 16.99 -2.88
N GLY A 21 -1.98 17.40 -4.05
CA GLY A 21 -2.88 18.54 -4.21
C GLY A 21 -4.23 18.39 -3.50
N VAL A 22 -4.75 17.15 -3.39
CA VAL A 22 -6.03 16.87 -2.72
C VAL A 22 -5.89 16.52 -1.23
N GLY A 23 -4.72 16.79 -0.62
CA GLY A 23 -4.46 16.51 0.79
C GLY A 23 -3.82 15.14 1.06
N GLY A 24 -3.03 14.65 0.12
CA GLY A 24 -2.25 13.42 0.28
C GLY A 24 -1.32 13.50 1.48
N ARG A 25 -1.26 12.41 2.24
CA ARG A 25 -0.53 12.30 3.50
C ARG A 25 0.37 11.07 3.52
N ALA A 26 1.12 10.93 4.60
CA ALA A 26 1.82 9.72 4.94
C ALA A 26 0.92 8.76 5.75
N VAL A 27 1.10 7.47 5.54
CA VAL A 27 0.59 6.38 6.37
C VAL A 27 1.74 5.40 6.65
N ILE A 28 1.55 4.48 7.59
CA ILE A 28 2.54 3.45 7.87
C ILE A 28 2.09 2.14 7.23
N LEU A 29 2.91 1.58 6.35
CA LEU A 29 2.80 0.20 5.90
C LEU A 29 3.55 -0.68 6.90
N ARG A 30 2.82 -1.57 7.56
CA ARG A 30 3.40 -2.53 8.50
C ARG A 30 3.74 -3.83 7.77
N LEU A 31 5.01 -4.19 7.79
CA LEU A 31 5.56 -5.38 7.16
C LEU A 31 6.20 -6.28 8.23
N PRO A 32 6.32 -7.60 8.00
CA PRO A 32 7.18 -8.43 8.83
C PRO A 32 8.61 -7.88 8.78
N ALA A 33 9.26 -7.83 9.94
CA ALA A 33 10.68 -7.51 10.01
C ALA A 33 11.49 -8.64 9.34
N PRO A 34 12.64 -8.34 8.72
CA PRO A 34 13.54 -9.36 8.22
C PRO A 34 13.95 -10.32 9.34
N ALA A 35 14.05 -11.62 9.04
CA ALA A 35 14.51 -12.59 10.03
C ALA A 35 15.94 -12.26 10.49
N GLY A 36 16.16 -12.27 11.81
CA GLY A 36 17.47 -12.19 12.41
C GLY A 36 18.32 -13.45 12.14
N ILE A 37 19.62 -13.36 12.39
CA ILE A 37 20.59 -14.45 12.19
C ILE A 37 20.86 -15.17 13.54
N GLY A 38 19.82 -15.45 14.32
CA GLY A 38 19.93 -16.12 15.61
C GLY A 38 19.40 -17.56 15.61
N ASP A 39 19.85 -18.34 16.60
CA ASP A 39 19.41 -19.72 16.78
C ASP A 39 17.90 -19.82 17.08
N ALA A 40 17.33 -18.79 17.72
CA ALA A 40 15.91 -18.75 18.05
C ALA A 40 15.03 -18.61 16.79
N GLU A 41 15.48 -17.83 15.80
CA GLU A 41 14.82 -17.64 14.50
C GLU A 41 14.84 -18.94 13.69
N GLN A 42 15.97 -19.66 13.71
CA GLN A 42 16.11 -20.95 13.01
C GLN A 42 15.23 -22.04 13.60
N LEU A 43 14.99 -21.99 14.92
CA LEU A 43 14.13 -22.93 15.63
C LEU A 43 12.65 -22.51 15.61
N GLY A 44 12.30 -21.39 14.98
CA GLY A 44 10.94 -20.84 14.98
C GLY A 44 10.45 -20.38 16.35
N LEU A 45 11.36 -20.13 17.28
CA LEU A 45 11.09 -19.70 18.65
C LEU A 45 11.10 -18.17 18.79
N ALA A 46 11.62 -17.46 17.78
CA ALA A 46 11.61 -16.00 17.76
C ALA A 46 10.19 -15.46 17.57
N VAL A 47 9.84 -14.46 18.37
CA VAL A 47 8.59 -13.73 18.22
C VAL A 47 8.65 -12.94 16.90
N PRO A 48 7.64 -13.04 16.01
CA PRO A 48 7.61 -12.26 14.80
C PRO A 48 7.60 -10.76 15.11
N GLU A 49 8.61 -10.06 14.60
CA GLU A 49 8.70 -8.61 14.69
C GLU A 49 8.11 -7.96 13.44
N PHE A 50 7.76 -6.68 13.58
CA PHE A 50 7.24 -5.87 12.49
C PHE A 50 8.11 -4.65 12.27
N GLN A 51 8.27 -4.29 11.00
CA GLN A 51 8.84 -3.01 10.60
C GLN A 51 7.73 -2.10 10.09
N ASP A 52 7.82 -0.84 10.46
CA ASP A 52 6.88 0.21 10.10
C ASP A 52 7.56 1.15 9.13
N ILE A 53 7.02 1.21 7.90
CA ILE A 53 7.61 1.99 6.82
C ILE A 53 6.62 3.04 6.35
N GLU A 54 7.10 4.28 6.23
CA GLU A 54 6.29 5.37 5.71
C GLU A 54 5.95 5.16 4.23
N LEU A 55 4.67 5.31 3.91
CA LEU A 55 4.15 5.26 2.55
C LEU A 55 3.44 6.59 2.24
N ALA A 56 3.99 7.36 1.31
CA ALA A 56 3.48 8.67 0.92
C ALA A 56 3.82 9.01 -0.54
N PRO A 57 2.95 9.76 -1.26
CA PRO A 57 1.67 10.29 -0.81
C PRO A 57 0.54 9.28 -0.98
N VAL A 58 -0.41 9.31 -0.04
CA VAL A 58 -1.63 8.51 -0.10
C VAL A 58 -2.87 9.34 0.23
N VAL A 59 -4.02 8.95 -0.31
CA VAL A 59 -5.32 9.55 -0.02
C VAL A 59 -6.31 8.48 0.39
N MET A 60 -6.97 8.69 1.53
CA MET A 60 -8.05 7.82 1.99
C MET A 60 -9.38 8.31 1.45
N ARG A 61 -10.19 7.41 0.88
CA ARG A 61 -11.57 7.71 0.49
C ARG A 61 -12.54 6.66 1.02
N SER A 62 -13.78 7.10 1.24
CA SER A 62 -14.88 6.18 1.49
C SER A 62 -15.28 5.50 0.18
N ALA A 63 -15.36 4.17 0.18
CA ALA A 63 -15.98 3.41 -0.89
C ALA A 63 -17.34 2.92 -0.41
N GLN A 64 -18.37 3.12 -1.24
CA GLN A 64 -19.71 2.58 -0.99
C GLN A 64 -19.58 1.05 -0.86
N GLY A 65 -19.89 0.54 0.33
CA GLY A 65 -20.00 -0.90 0.53
C GLY A 65 -21.19 -1.45 -0.26
N ALA A 66 -21.16 -2.74 -0.61
CA ALA A 66 -22.36 -3.41 -1.08
C ALA A 66 -23.46 -3.32 0.00
N GLN A 67 -24.72 -3.27 -0.41
CA GLN A 67 -25.87 -3.09 0.48
C GLN A 67 -25.84 -4.09 1.65
N GLY A 68 -25.80 -3.58 2.89
CA GLY A 68 -25.72 -4.39 4.11
C GLY A 68 -24.29 -4.76 4.58
N LYS A 69 -23.22 -4.29 3.92
CA LYS A 69 -21.83 -4.47 4.38
C LYS A 69 -21.27 -3.20 5.03
N ALA A 70 -20.33 -3.38 5.97
CA ALA A 70 -19.58 -2.29 6.57
C ALA A 70 -18.92 -1.41 5.48
N PRO A 71 -18.82 -0.08 5.69
CA PRO A 71 -18.21 0.81 4.72
C PRO A 71 -16.76 0.38 4.44
N ARG A 72 -16.45 0.16 3.16
CA ARG A 72 -15.10 -0.20 2.72
C ARG A 72 -14.28 1.08 2.62
N ARG A 73 -13.08 1.09 3.16
CA ARG A 73 -12.15 2.21 2.99
C ARG A 73 -11.24 1.90 1.82
N GLU A 74 -10.98 2.88 0.98
CA GLU A 74 -10.04 2.70 -0.12
C GLU A 74 -8.89 3.69 0.02
N LEU A 75 -7.67 3.17 -0.03
CA LEU A 75 -6.45 3.95 -0.01
C LEU A 75 -5.89 4.04 -1.42
N LEU A 76 -5.80 5.27 -1.94
CA LEU A 76 -5.13 5.56 -3.19
C LEU A 76 -3.66 5.86 -2.90
N VAL A 77 -2.77 5.17 -3.60
CA VAL A 77 -1.32 5.21 -3.35
C VAL A 77 -0.60 5.55 -4.66
N SER A 78 0.31 6.52 -4.59
CA SER A 78 1.15 6.88 -5.73
C SER A 78 2.00 5.69 -6.21
N ALA A 79 1.97 5.40 -7.52
CA ALA A 79 2.80 4.32 -8.07
C ALA A 79 4.30 4.62 -7.92
N THR A 80 4.72 5.89 -7.93
CA THR A 80 6.14 6.26 -7.71
C THR A 80 6.58 5.95 -6.29
N ALA A 81 5.71 6.17 -5.30
CA ALA A 81 5.96 5.82 -3.90
C ALA A 81 6.11 4.30 -3.72
N VAL A 82 5.23 3.53 -4.36
CA VAL A 82 5.29 2.06 -4.30
C VAL A 82 6.54 1.53 -4.99
N ALA A 83 6.92 2.08 -6.14
CA ALA A 83 8.14 1.70 -6.84
C ALA A 83 9.39 1.99 -6.00
N ALA A 84 9.46 3.16 -5.36
CA ALA A 84 10.56 3.52 -4.46
C ALA A 84 10.63 2.57 -3.26
N LEU A 85 9.48 2.26 -2.65
CA LEU A 85 9.38 1.33 -1.53
C LEU A 85 9.82 -0.09 -1.93
N ALA A 86 9.27 -0.62 -3.03
CA ALA A 86 9.61 -1.93 -3.55
C ALA A 86 11.11 -2.05 -3.84
N GLY A 87 11.69 -1.03 -4.50
CA GLY A 87 13.13 -0.97 -4.76
C GLY A 87 13.96 -0.94 -3.48
N SER A 88 13.56 -0.15 -2.47
CA SER A 88 14.29 -0.05 -1.20
C SER A 88 14.29 -1.36 -0.39
N LEU A 89 13.23 -2.15 -0.53
CA LEU A 89 13.03 -3.42 0.18
C LEU A 89 13.43 -4.64 -0.64
N GLY A 90 13.86 -4.46 -1.89
CA GLY A 90 14.23 -5.56 -2.78
C GLY A 90 13.07 -6.38 -3.33
N TYR A 91 11.83 -5.86 -3.31
CA TYR A 91 10.70 -6.50 -3.96
C TYR A 91 10.71 -6.25 -5.47
N GLY A 92 10.48 -7.32 -6.25
CA GLY A 92 10.41 -7.22 -7.71
C GLY A 92 9.09 -6.67 -8.27
N ALA A 93 8.04 -6.56 -7.44
CA ALA A 93 6.72 -6.10 -7.83
C ALA A 93 5.97 -5.45 -6.65
N ALA A 94 5.06 -4.52 -6.96
CA ALA A 94 4.22 -3.85 -5.97
C ALA A 94 3.29 -4.82 -5.23
N GLU A 95 2.73 -5.79 -5.95
CA GLU A 95 1.85 -6.83 -5.43
C GLU A 95 2.56 -7.66 -4.35
N ALA A 96 3.87 -7.87 -4.50
CA ALA A 96 4.67 -8.56 -3.50
C ALA A 96 4.82 -7.75 -2.22
N VAL A 97 5.00 -6.42 -2.33
CA VAL A 97 5.04 -5.52 -1.17
C VAL A 97 3.71 -5.57 -0.41
N PHE A 98 2.59 -5.40 -1.12
CA PHE A 98 1.26 -5.38 -0.49
C PHE A 98 0.82 -6.75 0.01
N GLY A 99 1.20 -7.84 -0.66
CA GLY A 99 0.92 -9.20 -0.23
C GLY A 99 1.72 -9.60 1.01
N ALA A 100 2.91 -9.04 1.21
CA ALA A 100 3.71 -9.25 2.41
C ALA A 100 3.27 -8.38 3.59
N ALA A 101 2.56 -7.27 3.33
CA ALA A 101 2.16 -6.34 4.37
C ALA A 101 1.10 -6.95 5.31
N PHE A 102 1.31 -6.77 6.61
CA PHE A 102 0.32 -7.11 7.63
C PHE A 102 -0.89 -6.17 7.55
N GLY A 103 -0.64 -4.90 7.21
CA GLY A 103 -1.69 -3.90 7.02
C GLY A 103 -1.14 -2.49 6.89
N VAL A 104 -2.06 -1.52 6.87
CA VAL A 104 -1.74 -0.10 6.84
C VAL A 104 -2.25 0.55 8.12
N LEU A 105 -1.37 1.21 8.88
CA LEU A 105 -1.79 2.04 10.01
C LEU A 105 -2.19 3.42 9.49
N VAL A 106 -3.42 3.78 9.80
CA VAL A 106 -4.03 5.05 9.43
C VAL A 106 -4.57 5.66 10.71
N ASP A 107 -3.99 6.79 11.12
CA ASP A 107 -4.40 7.52 12.33
C ASP A 107 -4.37 6.63 13.59
N GLY A 108 -3.35 5.76 13.68
CA GLY A 108 -3.16 4.81 14.78
C GLY A 108 -3.98 3.51 14.68
N VAL A 109 -4.86 3.39 13.68
CA VAL A 109 -5.68 2.18 13.47
C VAL A 109 -5.08 1.32 12.38
N LEU A 110 -4.76 0.07 12.72
CA LEU A 110 -4.25 -0.92 11.77
C LEU A 110 -5.40 -1.49 10.94
N LEU A 111 -5.35 -1.26 9.63
CA LEU A 111 -6.34 -1.74 8.67
C LEU A 111 -5.74 -2.87 7.82
N SER A 112 -6.49 -3.96 7.64
CA SER A 112 -6.09 -5.08 6.80
C SER A 112 -6.30 -4.75 5.32
N ILE A 113 -5.33 -5.10 4.47
CA ILE A 113 -5.44 -5.00 3.02
C ILE A 113 -6.26 -6.20 2.53
N GLU A 114 -7.42 -5.96 1.95
CA GLU A 114 -8.29 -7.02 1.42
C GLU A 114 -8.06 -7.29 -0.07
N SER A 115 -7.77 -6.25 -0.83
CA SER A 115 -7.52 -6.36 -2.27
C SER A 115 -6.73 -5.17 -2.77
N THR A 116 -5.87 -5.42 -3.75
CA THR A 116 -5.05 -4.42 -4.44
C THR A 116 -5.48 -4.37 -5.90
N ALA A 117 -5.59 -3.17 -6.46
CA ALA A 117 -5.74 -2.93 -7.88
C ALA A 117 -4.76 -1.86 -8.35
N ALA A 118 -4.38 -1.91 -9.62
CA ALA A 118 -3.59 -0.88 -10.27
C ALA A 118 -4.44 -0.18 -11.33
N ASP A 119 -4.41 1.15 -11.35
CA ASP A 119 -4.84 1.91 -12.51
C ASP A 119 -3.61 2.17 -13.40
N GLU A 120 -3.73 1.80 -14.67
CA GLU A 120 -2.61 1.76 -15.60
C GLU A 120 -2.83 2.67 -16.80
N THR A 121 -1.72 3.16 -17.36
CA THR A 121 -1.68 3.76 -18.69
C THR A 121 -0.64 3.01 -19.51
N ALA A 122 -1.01 2.57 -20.71
CA ALA A 122 -0.13 1.80 -21.59
C ALA A 122 0.60 0.62 -20.90
N GLY A 123 -0.08 -0.08 -19.97
CA GLY A 123 0.47 -1.21 -19.22
C GLY A 123 1.43 -0.84 -18.09
N SER A 124 1.52 0.45 -17.71
CA SER A 124 2.30 0.91 -16.57
C SER A 124 1.40 1.49 -15.49
N PRO A 125 1.53 1.05 -14.22
CA PRO A 125 0.74 1.58 -13.12
C PRO A 125 1.11 3.03 -12.84
N TYR A 126 0.10 3.89 -12.70
CA TYR A 126 0.27 5.27 -12.23
C TYR A 126 -0.36 5.50 -10.85
N LEU A 127 -1.24 4.61 -10.42
CA LEU A 127 -1.91 4.65 -9.12
C LEU A 127 -2.23 3.22 -8.65
N TYR A 128 -2.03 2.94 -7.37
CA TYR A 128 -2.53 1.73 -6.72
C TYR A 128 -3.74 2.06 -5.84
N ARG A 129 -4.70 1.14 -5.79
CA ARG A 129 -5.88 1.23 -4.93
C ARG A 129 -5.92 0.02 -4.00
N LEU A 130 -5.86 0.28 -2.70
CA LEU A 130 -5.98 -0.74 -1.68
C LEU A 130 -7.36 -0.65 -1.06
N SER A 131 -8.11 -1.74 -1.11
CA SER A 131 -9.30 -1.86 -0.28
C SER A 131 -8.90 -2.31 1.12
N LEU A 132 -9.35 -1.54 2.10
CA LEU A 132 -8.99 -1.72 3.49
C LEU A 132 -10.23 -2.03 4.33
N ARG A 133 -10.03 -2.90 5.32
CA ARG A 133 -11.03 -3.24 6.31
C ARG A 133 -10.50 -3.03 7.72
N VAL A 134 -11.36 -2.52 8.59
CA VAL A 134 -11.10 -2.49 10.03
C VAL A 134 -11.11 -3.95 10.51
N PRO A 135 -10.08 -4.41 11.24
CA PRO A 135 -10.08 -5.76 11.80
C PRO A 135 -11.37 -5.97 12.59
N ALA A 136 -12.00 -7.13 12.41
CA ALA A 136 -13.12 -7.50 13.24
C ALA A 136 -12.55 -7.65 14.66
N THR A 137 -12.85 -6.70 15.54
CA THR A 137 -12.55 -6.85 16.96
C THR A 137 -13.20 -8.16 17.40
N GLU A 138 -12.42 -9.09 17.94
CA GLU A 138 -12.96 -10.24 18.66
C GLU A 138 -13.94 -9.69 19.70
N GLN A 139 -15.22 -10.01 19.52
CA GLN A 139 -16.20 -9.92 20.59
C GLN A 139 -15.78 -10.97 21.61
N ILE A 140 -15.02 -10.55 22.62
CA ILE A 140 -14.79 -11.32 23.84
C ILE A 140 -15.90 -10.99 24.82
#